data_AF-A0A520HTQ7-F1
#
_entry.id   AF-A0A520HTQ7-F1
#
_cell.length_a   1.000
_cell.length_b   1.000
_cell.length_c   1.000
_cell.angle_alpha   90.00
_cell.angle_beta   90.00
_cell.angle_gamma   90.00
#
_symmetry.space_group_name_H-M   'P 1'
#
loop_
_entity.id
_entity.type
_entity.pdbx_description
1 polymer ?
#
loop_
_entity_poly.entity_id
_entity_poly.type
_entity_poly.pdbx_seq_one_letter_code
_entity_poly.pdbx_strand_id
1 'polypeptide(L)' 'MKQVLVTGGAGQLGTELARHVWPEGWEAVVLTRADLDLADADAIAARVAERPWAAVVNAAAYTAVDTWTSG' A
#
# COMPACT_ATOMS: atom_id res chain seq x y z
N MET A 1 5.16 15.11 10.54
CA MET A 1 4.58 13.75 10.49
C MET A 1 5.23 12.97 9.36
N LYS A 2 5.56 11.70 9.58
CA LYS A 2 6.10 10.77 8.59
C LYS A 2 4.95 9.99 7.99
N GLN A 3 4.76 10.12 6.68
CA GLN A 3 3.67 9.46 5.98
C GLN A 3 4.19 8.24 5.23
N VAL A 4 3.50 7.11 5.39
CA VAL A 4 3.80 5.85 4.70
C VAL A 4 2.73 5.62 3.66
N LEU A 5 3.14 5.49 2.40
CA LEU A 5 2.24 5.13 1.32
C LEU A 5 2.01 3.62 1.34
N VAL A 6 0.77 3.17 1.47
CA VAL A 6 0.41 1.75 1.41
C VAL A 6 -0.47 1.54 0.18
N THR A 7 -0.02 0.74 -0.78
CA THR A 7 -0.80 0.37 -1.96
C THR A 7 -1.42 -1.01 -1.79
N GLY A 8 -2.58 -1.29 -2.41
CA GLY A 8 -3.27 -2.57 -2.22
C GLY A 8 -4.13 -2.64 -0.95
N GLY A 9 -4.69 -1.49 -0.54
CA GLY A 9 -5.57 -1.33 0.64
C GLY A 9 -6.74 -2.30 0.76
N ALA A 10 -7.19 -2.87 -0.37
CA ALA A 10 -8.30 -3.82 -0.42
C ALA A 10 -7.94 -5.24 0.07
N GLY A 11 -6.65 -5.54 0.29
CA GLY A 11 -6.22 -6.80 0.89
C GLY A 11 -6.31 -6.81 2.42
N GLN A 12 -6.16 -7.98 3.02
CA GLN A 12 -6.16 -8.16 4.48
C GLN A 12 -5.10 -7.26 5.15
N LEU A 13 -3.88 -7.22 4.61
CA LEU A 13 -2.79 -6.38 5.12
C LEU A 13 -3.09 -4.88 5.01
N GLY A 14 -3.65 -4.43 3.88
CA GLY A 14 -4.03 -3.03 3.68
C GLY A 14 -5.12 -2.57 4.65
N THR A 15 -6.09 -3.46 4.91
CA THR A 15 -7.17 -3.22 5.87
C THR A 15 -6.65 -3.19 7.31
N GLU A 16 -5.76 -4.12 7.68
CA GLU A 16 -5.13 -4.11 9.01
C GLU A 16 -4.22 -2.90 9.21
N LEU A 17 -3.43 -2.50 8.21
CA LEU A 17 -2.60 -1.28 8.27
C LEU A 17 -3.42 0.01 8.41
N ALA A 18 -4.61 0.05 7.80
CA ALA A 18 -5.56 1.16 7.96
C ALA A 18 -6.21 1.17 9.35
N ARG A 19 -6.45 -0.01 9.94
CA ARG A 19 -7.08 -0.17 11.25
C ARG A 19 -6.08 -0.07 12.40
N HIS A 20 -4.80 -0.26 12.14
CA HIS A 20 -3.76 -0.23 13.15
C HIS A 20 -3.50 1.20 13.64
N VAL A 21 -3.28 1.35 14.94
CA VAL A 21 -2.86 2.62 15.52
C VAL A 21 -1.39 2.81 15.22
N TRP A 22 -1.07 3.82 14.41
CA TRP A 22 0.32 4.15 14.10
C TRP A 22 0.98 4.86 15.29
N PRO A 23 2.30 4.66 15.50
CA PRO A 23 3.05 5.39 16.51
C PRO A 23 2.92 6.91 16.32
N GLU A 24 3.08 7.66 17.40
CA GLU A 24 2.99 9.13 17.34
C GLU A 24 3.94 9.71 16.27
N GLY A 25 3.40 10.62 15.46
CA GLY A 25 4.13 11.24 14.36
C GLY A 25 4.20 10.40 13.07
N TRP A 26 3.61 9.20 13.03
CA TRP A 26 3.45 8.38 11.84
C TRP A 26 2.00 8.30 11.38
N GLU A 27 1.80 8.17 10.07
CA GLU A 27 0.49 8.05 9.45
C GLU A 27 0.59 7.14 8.22
N ALA A 28 -0.36 6.23 8.05
CA ALA A 28 -0.52 5.47 6.80
C ALA A 28 -1.51 6.15 5.87
N VAL A 29 -1.08 6.34 4.62
CA VAL A 29 -1.96 6.69 3.51
C VAL A 29 -2.21 5.43 2.71
N VAL A 30 -3.37 4.81 2.96
CA VAL A 30 -3.77 3.56 2.33
C VAL A 30 -4.55 3.84 1.05
N LEU A 31 -4.02 3.36 -0.07
CA LEU A 31 -4.63 3.45 -1.39
C LEU A 31 -5.20 2.10 -1.79
N THR A 32 -6.45 2.10 -2.22
CA THR A 32 -7.08 0.93 -2.83
C THR A 32 -6.69 0.83 -4.30
N ARG A 33 -7.05 -0.29 -4.94
CA ARG A 33 -6.87 -0.48 -6.38
C ARG A 33 -7.63 0.57 -7.21
N ALA A 34 -8.71 1.14 -6.68
CA ALA A 34 -9.44 2.22 -7.34
C ALA A 34 -8.67 3.55 -7.31
N ASP A 35 -7.79 3.74 -6.31
CA ASP A 35 -7.02 4.98 -6.13
C ASP A 35 -5.66 4.96 -6.83
N LEU A 36 -5.14 3.75 -7.07
CA LEU A 36 -3.88 3.50 -7.78
C LEU A 36 -3.90 2.09 -8.40
N ASP A 37 -3.93 2.03 -9.73
CA ASP A 37 -3.71 0.78 -10.45
C ASP A 37 -2.22 0.45 -10.45
N LEU A 38 -1.87 -0.72 -9.93
CA LEU A 38 -0.48 -1.16 -9.86
C LEU A 38 0.05 -1.72 -11.19
N ALA A 39 -0.82 -1.88 -12.18
CA ALA A 39 -0.41 -2.15 -13.56
C ALA A 39 0.09 -0.89 -14.28
N ASP A 40 -0.17 0.31 -13.74
CA ASP A 40 0.24 1.59 -14.31
C ASP A 40 1.46 2.15 -13.57
N ALA A 41 2.64 1.92 -14.15
CA ALA A 41 3.91 2.38 -13.59
C ALA A 41 4.02 3.92 -13.53
N ASP A 42 3.39 4.65 -14.45
CA ASP A 42 3.44 6.11 -14.50
C ASP A 42 2.57 6.70 -13.38
N ALA A 43 1.39 6.11 -13.13
CA ALA A 43 0.55 6.48 -11.99
C ALA A 43 1.26 6.24 -10.64
N ILE A 44 2.00 5.12 -10.51
CA ILE A 44 2.81 4.85 -9.32
C ILE A 44 3.89 5.91 -9.16
N ALA A 45 4.64 6.21 -10.22
CA ALA A 45 5.72 7.20 -10.19
C ALA A 45 5.18 8.59 -9.80
N ALA A 46 4.06 9.02 -10.38
CA ALA A 46 3.41 10.28 -10.04
C ALA A 46 3.00 10.32 -8.57
N ARG A 47 2.43 9.23 -8.03
CA ARG A 47 2.00 9.15 -6.63
C ARG A 47 3.17 9.15 -5.65
N VAL A 48 4.27 8.49 -5.99
CA VAL A 48 5.50 8.50 -5.18
C VAL A 48 6.16 9.88 -5.22
N ALA A 49 6.09 10.59 -6.36
CA ALA A 49 6.66 11.92 -6.51
C ALA A 49 5.81 13.05 -5.90
N GLU A 50 4.52 12.80 -5.62
CA GLU A 50 3.58 13.80 -5.11
C GLU A 50 4.03 14.47 -3.80
N ARG A 51 4.73 13.72 -2.93
CA ARG A 51 5.25 14.21 -1.64
C ARG A 51 6.38 13.31 -1.11
N PRO A 52 7.20 13.80 -0.17
CA PRO A 52 8.29 13.01 0.40
C PRO A 52 7.76 11.95 1.38
N TRP A 53 7.36 10.80 0.85
CA TRP A 53 6.99 9.63 1.64
C TRP A 53 8.16 9.14 2.49
N ALA A 54 7.89 8.75 3.73
CA ALA A 54 8.88 8.14 4.59
C ALA A 54 9.16 6.68 4.21
N ALA A 55 8.16 5.99 3.66
CA ALA A 55 8.25 4.65 3.11
C ALA A 55 7.09 4.38 2.14
N VAL A 56 7.27 3.37 1.28
CA VAL A 56 6.23 2.84 0.39
C VAL A 56 6.08 1.34 0.65
N VAL A 57 4.85 0.89 0.92
CA VAL A 57 4.49 -0.50 1.21
C VAL A 57 3.55 -0.99 0.11
N ASN A 58 3.96 -2.02 -0.62
CA ASN A 58 3.10 -2.67 -1.61
C ASN A 58 2.40 -3.89 -0.98
N ALA A 59 1.16 -3.70 -0.53
CA ALA A 59 0.33 -4.76 0.04
C ALA A 59 -0.45 -5.57 -1.01
N ALA A 60 -0.40 -5.19 -2.30
CA ALA A 60 -1.07 -5.94 -3.36
C ALA A 60 -0.32 -7.21 -3.78
N ALA A 61 0.94 -7.37 -3.38
CA ALA A 61 1.73 -8.57 -3.66
C ALA A 61 1.39 -9.77 -2.73
N TYR A 62 0.59 -9.56 -1.67
CA TYR A 62 0.33 -10.59 -0.65
C TYR A 62 -0.60 -11.75 -1.11
N THR A 63 -1.03 -11.83 -2.37
CA THR A 63 -1.91 -12.93 -2.84
C THR A 63 -1.27 -13.91 -3.84
N ALA A 64 0.01 -13.75 -4.20
CA ALA A 64 0.68 -14.71 -5.10
C ALA A 64 1.36 -15.88 -4.37
N VAL A 65 1.36 -15.90 -3.03
CA VAL A 65 1.92 -17.01 -2.22
C VAL A 65 0.84 -17.95 -1.71
N ASP A 66 -0.35 -17.46 -1.35
CA ASP A 66 -1.43 -18.33 -0.82
C ASP A 66 -2.17 -19.14 -1.88
N THR A 67 -1.91 -18.90 -3.16
CA THR A 67 -2.40 -19.75 -4.27
C THR A 67 -1.36 -20.74 -4.80
N TRP A 68 -0.15 -20.81 -4.21
CA TRP A 68 0.73 -21.95 -4.46
C TRP A 68 0.46 -23.07 -3.46
N THR A 69 -0.78 -23.57 -3.48
CA THR A 69 -1.07 -24.91 -2.97
C THR A 69 -1.65 -25.74 -4.11
N SER A 70 -0.81 -26.64 -4.61
CA SER A 70 -1.12 -27.78 -5.50
C SER A 70 -1.19 -27.50 -7.01
N GLY A 71 -0.27 -28.14 -7.72
CA GLY A 71 -0.19 -28.26 -9.18
C GLY A 71 1.11 -28.91 -9.58
#